data_AF-A0A8T7C5J8-F1
#
_entry.id   AF-A0A8T7C5J8-F1
#
_cell.length_a   1.000
_cell.length_b   1.000
_cell.length_c   1.000
_cell.angle_alpha   90.00
_cell.angle_beta   90.00
_cell.angle_gamma   90.00
#
_symmetry.space_group_name_H-M   'P 1'
#
loop_
_entity.id
_entity.type
_entity.pdbx_description
1 polymer ?
#
loop_
_entity_poly.entity_id
_entity_poly.type
_entity_poly.pdbx_seq_one_letter_code
_entity_poly.pdbx_strand_id
1 'polypeptide(L)'
;LIRARCLDEGKTVSVCEEMAAQARDAAANMGVAYHLAVAGEDPTEWLDSGQCTDCYLPAFHHRPGTSVQYGLAISNFDEPSDDKTPLRFNWGFIASSDNHRSRAGTGYKEVARRLNTEAGGIVDPKYRPVFIADEPEPTSTVYRKTREELDALAGFQLTELERQSSFWQTGGLAAVHTAGRSREQIWTALQRRETYATSGPRMLMWFDHVDEQNNKAPMGATVSASHGGTFRVHAVGSFKQKPGCPEFAINALGEQRIAQLCAGECYNPGEDRNVIRRIEIVRIRPQVDTTESVSDLIDDPYLVHQCAPEQTGCSFEFTDVNFATAGRDALYYARAIQEPRPTINGEPVRCERDAEGNCIKAPLCFGDYRTAVEEECLSEKDVRAWSSPIYLKYAANL
;
A
#
# COMPACT_ATOMS: atom_id res chain seq x y z
N LEU A 1 25.38 3.20 -9.18
CA LEU A 1 26.17 3.97 -8.19
C LEU A 1 27.63 3.52 -8.09
N ILE A 2 27.98 2.45 -7.36
CA ILE A 2 29.38 2.05 -7.07
C ILE A 2 30.28 1.94 -8.30
N ARG A 3 29.78 1.33 -9.38
CA ARG A 3 30.51 1.23 -10.65
C ARG A 3 30.96 2.59 -11.18
N ALA A 4 30.09 3.59 -11.15
CA ALA A 4 30.37 4.93 -11.67
C ALA A 4 31.46 5.60 -10.81
N ARG A 5 31.27 5.63 -9.48
CA ARG A 5 32.27 6.17 -8.54
C ARG A 5 33.63 5.50 -8.67
N CYS A 6 33.66 4.17 -8.85
CA CYS A 6 34.89 3.41 -9.04
C CYS A 6 35.63 3.80 -10.33
N LEU A 7 34.91 4.05 -11.42
CA LEU A 7 35.49 4.51 -12.69
C LEU A 7 36.02 5.94 -12.57
N ASP A 8 35.29 6.81 -11.87
CA ASP A 8 35.70 8.19 -11.61
C ASP A 8 36.97 8.26 -10.74
N GLU A 9 37.18 7.27 -9.86
CA GLU A 9 38.41 7.06 -9.10
C GLU A 9 39.57 6.48 -9.95
N GLY A 10 39.36 6.25 -11.25
CA GLY A 10 40.40 5.79 -12.18
C GLY A 10 40.70 4.28 -12.12
N LYS A 11 39.83 3.48 -11.50
CA LYS A 11 39.98 2.02 -11.46
C LYS A 11 39.54 1.39 -12.79
N THR A 12 39.96 0.14 -13.03
CA THR A 12 39.63 -0.58 -14.27
C THR A 12 38.17 -1.04 -14.27
N VAL A 13 37.59 -1.20 -15.47
CA VAL A 13 36.21 -1.69 -15.64
C VAL A 13 35.98 -3.01 -14.89
N SER A 14 36.90 -3.96 -14.99
CA SER A 14 36.78 -5.26 -14.31
C SER A 14 36.68 -5.12 -12.78
N VAL A 15 37.50 -4.24 -12.19
CA VAL A 15 37.45 -3.98 -10.74
C VAL A 15 36.13 -3.32 -10.38
N CYS A 16 35.64 -2.38 -11.19
CA CYS A 16 34.39 -1.67 -10.92
C CYS A 16 33.15 -2.55 -11.06
N GLU A 17 33.15 -3.54 -11.96
CA GLU A 17 32.08 -4.53 -12.03
C GLU A 17 32.08 -5.45 -10.80
N GLU A 18 33.27 -5.87 -10.34
CA GLU A 18 33.40 -6.68 -9.13
C GLU A 18 32.90 -5.92 -7.90
N MET A 19 33.32 -4.66 -7.72
CA MET A 19 32.87 -3.82 -6.62
C MET A 19 31.36 -3.56 -6.68
N ALA A 20 30.79 -3.38 -7.88
CA ALA A 20 29.34 -3.24 -8.03
C ALA A 20 28.60 -4.53 -7.67
N ALA A 21 29.18 -5.70 -7.95
CA ALA A 21 28.63 -7.00 -7.52
C ALA A 21 28.71 -7.16 -5.99
N GLN A 22 29.84 -6.79 -5.37
CA GLN A 22 30.00 -6.79 -3.92
C GLN A 22 28.99 -5.87 -3.23
N ALA A 23 28.72 -4.69 -3.80
CA ALA A 23 27.72 -3.75 -3.27
C ALA A 23 26.31 -4.33 -3.32
N ARG A 24 25.92 -4.97 -4.43
CA ARG A 24 24.61 -5.65 -4.54
C ARG A 24 24.47 -6.78 -3.53
N ASP A 25 25.52 -7.58 -3.35
CA ASP A 25 25.54 -8.67 -2.38
C ASP A 25 25.48 -8.14 -0.94
N ALA A 26 26.24 -7.10 -0.59
CA ALA A 26 26.17 -6.45 0.71
C ALA A 26 24.76 -5.90 0.99
N ALA A 27 24.19 -5.14 0.05
CA ALA A 27 22.85 -4.58 0.16
C ALA A 27 21.77 -5.67 0.37
N ALA A 28 21.84 -6.77 -0.38
CA ALA A 28 20.91 -7.89 -0.24
C ALA A 28 20.97 -8.54 1.16
N ASN A 29 22.16 -8.63 1.75
CA ASN A 29 22.37 -9.26 3.06
C ASN A 29 22.19 -8.31 4.26
N MET A 30 22.21 -6.98 4.04
CA MET A 30 22.04 -5.98 5.11
C MET A 30 20.58 -5.57 5.35
N GLY A 31 19.64 -6.10 4.57
CA GLY A 31 18.20 -5.97 4.83
C GLY A 31 17.68 -4.54 4.70
N VAL A 32 17.10 -3.99 5.78
CA VAL A 32 16.55 -2.62 5.80
C VAL A 32 17.62 -1.54 5.82
N ALA A 33 18.84 -1.87 6.25
CA ALA A 33 19.95 -0.94 6.40
C ALA A 33 20.91 -0.97 5.21
N TYR A 34 20.43 -1.37 4.03
CA TYR A 34 21.28 -1.57 2.85
C TYR A 34 21.96 -0.27 2.39
N HIS A 35 21.37 0.89 2.68
CA HIS A 35 21.92 2.21 2.35
C HIS A 35 23.30 2.40 2.98
N LEU A 36 23.52 1.83 4.19
CA LEU A 36 24.81 1.83 4.88
C LEU A 36 25.92 1.02 4.17
N ALA A 37 25.60 0.29 3.10
CA ALA A 37 26.60 -0.46 2.33
C ALA A 37 27.45 0.45 1.43
N VAL A 38 27.01 1.68 1.17
CA VAL A 38 27.68 2.63 0.27
C VAL A 38 28.18 3.83 1.07
N ALA A 39 29.47 4.14 0.96
CA ALA A 39 30.05 5.31 1.63
C ALA A 39 29.49 6.63 1.09
N GLY A 40 29.01 7.53 1.95
CA GLY A 40 28.54 8.87 1.54
C GLY A 40 27.45 8.80 0.47
N GLU A 41 26.49 7.90 0.64
CA GLU A 41 25.34 7.83 -0.26
C GLU A 41 24.42 9.04 -0.03
N ASP A 42 23.92 9.62 -1.12
CA ASP A 42 22.78 10.53 -1.06
C ASP A 42 21.50 9.74 -1.39
N PRO A 43 20.40 9.95 -0.65
CA PRO A 43 19.10 9.28 -0.89
C PRO A 43 18.61 9.28 -2.34
N THR A 44 18.96 10.29 -3.13
CA THR A 44 18.55 10.42 -4.53
C THR A 44 19.37 9.54 -5.48
N GLU A 45 20.57 9.10 -5.10
CA GLU A 45 21.46 8.25 -5.91
C GLU A 45 20.98 6.80 -6.00
N TRP A 46 20.10 6.38 -5.08
CA TRP A 46 19.44 5.08 -5.14
C TRP A 46 18.36 5.00 -6.23
N LEU A 47 17.94 6.15 -6.80
CA LEU A 47 16.95 6.20 -7.88
C LEU A 47 15.65 5.47 -7.46
N ASP A 48 15.10 4.59 -8.29
CA ASP A 48 13.97 3.71 -7.97
C ASP A 48 14.39 2.34 -7.39
N SER A 49 15.65 2.17 -6.97
CA SER A 49 16.12 0.92 -6.37
C SER A 49 15.32 0.56 -5.12
N GLY A 50 14.95 -0.72 -5.04
CA GLY A 50 14.16 -1.28 -3.94
C GLY A 50 12.69 -0.90 -3.95
N GLN A 51 12.19 -0.19 -4.97
CA GLN A 51 10.80 0.26 -5.03
C GLN A 51 9.99 -0.55 -6.04
N CYS A 52 8.70 -0.72 -5.74
CA CYS A 52 7.74 -1.24 -6.71
C CYS A 52 7.33 -0.10 -7.65
N THR A 53 7.67 -0.21 -8.94
CA THR A 53 7.53 0.89 -9.92
C THR A 53 6.15 0.97 -10.58
N ASP A 54 5.32 -0.06 -10.43
CA ASP A 54 3.95 -0.15 -10.95
C ASP A 54 2.89 -0.33 -9.84
N CYS A 55 3.29 -0.34 -8.56
CA CYS A 55 2.39 -0.41 -7.44
C CYS A 55 1.64 0.90 -7.20
N TYR A 56 0.40 0.78 -6.72
CA TYR A 56 -0.32 1.90 -6.14
C TYR A 56 0.22 2.23 -4.77
N LEU A 57 0.65 3.49 -4.58
CA LEU A 57 1.18 3.99 -3.31
C LEU A 57 2.19 3.00 -2.70
N PRO A 58 3.36 2.81 -3.35
CA PRO A 58 4.25 1.70 -3.03
C PRO A 58 4.73 1.78 -1.58
N ALA A 59 4.81 0.61 -0.93
CA ALA A 59 5.50 0.49 0.35
C ALA A 59 6.99 0.79 0.15
N PHE A 60 7.58 1.53 1.08
CA PHE A 60 9.01 1.78 1.09
C PHE A 60 9.77 0.45 1.21
N HIS A 61 10.67 0.17 0.27
CA HIS A 61 11.40 -1.10 0.20
C HIS A 61 10.49 -2.32 0.09
N HIS A 62 9.56 -2.27 -0.87
CA HIS A 62 8.59 -3.33 -1.10
C HIS A 62 9.25 -4.72 -1.16
N ARG A 63 8.78 -5.64 -0.31
CA ARG A 63 9.19 -7.05 -0.30
C ARG A 63 8.00 -7.90 -0.78
N PRO A 64 8.04 -8.47 -1.99
CA PRO A 64 6.89 -9.21 -2.53
C PRO A 64 6.41 -10.37 -1.66
N GLY A 65 7.35 -11.08 -1.01
CA GLY A 65 7.05 -12.18 -0.08
C GLY A 65 6.35 -11.77 1.21
N THR A 66 6.22 -10.47 1.49
CA THR A 66 5.46 -9.94 2.64
C THR A 66 4.17 -9.25 2.19
N SER A 67 3.77 -9.42 0.93
CA SER A 67 2.50 -8.88 0.43
C SER A 67 1.31 -9.74 0.88
N VAL A 68 0.14 -9.11 0.98
CA VAL A 68 -1.11 -9.82 1.30
C VAL A 68 -1.44 -10.88 0.25
N GLN A 69 -1.15 -10.61 -1.03
CA GLN A 69 -1.42 -11.54 -2.12
C GLN A 69 -0.51 -12.77 -2.02
N TYR A 70 0.78 -12.58 -1.74
CA TYR A 70 1.69 -13.69 -1.48
C TYR A 70 1.20 -14.53 -0.30
N GLY A 71 0.85 -13.90 0.82
CA GLY A 71 0.29 -14.60 1.99
C GLY A 71 -0.96 -15.42 1.66
N LEU A 72 -1.89 -14.87 0.88
CA LEU A 72 -3.11 -15.58 0.47
C LEU A 72 -2.87 -16.69 -0.57
N ALA A 73 -1.75 -16.65 -1.30
CA ALA A 73 -1.39 -17.65 -2.28
C ALA A 73 -0.59 -18.82 -1.68
N ILE A 74 0.24 -18.58 -0.67
CA ILE A 74 1.04 -19.64 -0.03
C ILE A 74 0.22 -20.54 0.88
N SER A 75 0.69 -21.78 1.04
CA SER A 75 0.17 -22.77 1.98
C SER A 75 1.29 -23.30 2.87
N ASN A 76 0.98 -23.59 4.15
CA ASN A 76 1.88 -24.32 5.04
C ASN A 76 1.60 -25.83 4.95
N PHE A 77 2.60 -26.58 4.47
CA PHE A 77 2.53 -28.03 4.26
C PHE A 77 3.12 -28.84 5.42
N ASP A 78 3.87 -28.21 6.33
CA ASP A 78 4.56 -28.88 7.43
C ASP A 78 3.59 -29.23 8.58
N GLU A 79 2.55 -28.42 8.74
CA GLU A 79 1.50 -28.60 9.74
C GLU A 79 0.14 -28.71 9.04
N PRO A 80 -0.34 -29.93 8.73
CA PRO A 80 -1.67 -30.10 8.16
C PRO A 80 -2.76 -29.81 9.21
N SER A 81 -3.88 -29.24 8.77
CA SER A 81 -5.09 -29.09 9.59
C SER A 81 -5.68 -30.45 10.00
N ASP A 82 -6.68 -30.44 10.90
CA ASP A 82 -7.43 -31.65 11.29
C ASP A 82 -7.98 -32.42 10.07
N ASP A 83 -8.41 -31.70 9.03
CA ASP A 83 -8.90 -32.27 7.76
C ASP A 83 -7.78 -32.69 6.77
N LYS A 84 -6.53 -32.75 7.21
CA LYS A 84 -5.32 -33.07 6.40
C LYS A 84 -5.09 -32.12 5.21
N THR A 85 -5.60 -30.90 5.28
CA THR A 85 -5.32 -29.86 4.29
C THR A 85 -4.20 -28.94 4.76
N PRO A 86 -3.39 -28.37 3.86
CA PRO A 86 -2.39 -27.37 4.23
C PRO A 86 -3.02 -26.19 4.97
N LEU A 87 -2.35 -25.67 6.00
CA LEU A 87 -2.81 -24.46 6.69
C LEU A 87 -2.65 -23.24 5.77
N ARG A 88 -3.68 -22.38 5.77
CA ARG A 88 -3.77 -21.21 4.91
C ARG A 88 -4.28 -20.01 5.69
N PHE A 89 -3.89 -18.82 5.26
CA PHE A 89 -4.46 -17.60 5.80
C PHE A 89 -5.90 -17.38 5.32
N ASN A 90 -6.76 -16.93 6.23
CA ASN A 90 -8.14 -16.55 5.96
C ASN A 90 -8.37 -15.13 6.51
N TRP A 91 -7.76 -14.16 5.82
CA TRP A 91 -7.71 -12.76 6.24
C TRP A 91 -8.89 -11.95 5.70
N GLY A 92 -9.26 -10.93 6.47
CA GLY A 92 -10.11 -9.82 6.01
C GLY A 92 -9.24 -8.60 5.75
N PHE A 93 -9.72 -7.69 4.91
CA PHE A 93 -9.00 -6.48 4.56
C PHE A 93 -9.57 -5.28 5.31
N ILE A 94 -8.66 -4.54 5.93
CA ILE A 94 -8.89 -3.21 6.48
C ILE A 94 -7.72 -2.32 6.04
N ALA A 95 -7.97 -1.02 5.95
CA ALA A 95 -6.92 -0.02 5.95
C ALA A 95 -6.97 0.74 7.26
N SER A 96 -5.86 1.36 7.61
CA SER A 96 -5.76 2.21 8.79
C SER A 96 -5.00 3.48 8.44
N SER A 97 -5.25 4.50 9.24
CA SER A 97 -4.46 5.70 9.29
C SER A 97 -3.75 5.74 10.62
N ASP A 98 -2.43 5.91 10.60
CA ASP A 98 -1.65 6.19 11.79
C ASP A 98 -0.80 7.44 11.56
N ASN A 99 -0.78 8.31 12.55
CA ASN A 99 0.20 9.38 12.64
C ASN A 99 0.54 9.68 14.10
N HIS A 100 1.80 10.01 14.35
CA HIS A 100 2.32 10.38 15.65
C HIS A 100 2.05 11.85 15.99
N ARG A 101 0.98 12.42 15.42
CA ARG A 101 0.52 13.79 15.70
C ARG A 101 -0.69 13.83 16.63
N SER A 102 -1.23 12.67 17.01
CA SER A 102 -2.47 12.55 17.80
C SER A 102 -3.65 13.31 17.17
N ARG A 103 -3.64 13.45 15.83
CA ARG A 103 -4.66 14.17 15.06
C ARG A 103 -5.70 13.19 14.55
N ALA A 104 -6.97 13.54 14.73
CA ALA A 104 -8.07 12.69 14.29
C ALA A 104 -8.31 12.83 12.79
N GLY A 105 -8.39 11.69 12.10
CA GLY A 105 -8.90 11.59 10.72
C GLY A 105 -8.00 12.23 9.67
N THR A 106 -7.05 11.44 9.17
CA THR A 106 -6.30 11.75 7.94
C THR A 106 -6.86 10.98 6.76
N GLY A 107 -6.43 11.28 5.53
CA GLY A 107 -6.75 10.48 4.34
C GLY A 107 -7.92 10.95 3.48
N TYR A 108 -8.87 11.74 4.01
CA TYR A 108 -9.98 12.25 3.20
C TYR A 108 -9.67 13.57 2.47
N LYS A 109 -8.64 14.30 2.94
CA LYS A 109 -8.08 15.52 2.35
C LYS A 109 -6.56 15.42 2.34
N GLU A 110 -5.97 16.01 1.30
CA GLU A 110 -4.56 15.86 0.93
C GLU A 110 -3.91 17.24 1.07
N VAL A 111 -3.73 17.64 2.33
CA VAL A 111 -3.28 18.96 2.78
C VAL A 111 -2.44 18.81 4.03
N ALA A 112 -1.67 19.83 4.38
CA ALA A 112 -0.86 19.89 5.59
C ALA A 112 -0.01 18.62 5.78
N ARG A 113 0.80 18.25 4.78
CA ARG A 113 1.63 17.03 4.70
C ARG A 113 2.33 16.69 6.01
N ARG A 114 3.00 17.66 6.64
CA ARG A 114 3.74 17.45 7.90
C ARG A 114 2.84 17.22 9.13
N LEU A 115 1.55 17.52 9.03
CA LEU A 115 0.54 17.32 10.07
C LEU A 115 -0.30 16.06 9.83
N ASN A 116 -0.57 15.72 8.56
CA ASN A 116 -1.42 14.60 8.16
C ASN A 116 -0.66 13.33 7.76
N THR A 117 0.68 13.38 7.79
CA THR A 117 1.60 12.26 7.55
C THR A 117 2.77 12.30 8.54
N GLU A 118 3.63 11.28 8.49
CA GLU A 118 4.90 11.22 9.24
C GLU A 118 6.06 11.96 8.57
N ALA A 119 5.79 12.71 7.47
CA ALA A 119 6.81 13.55 6.85
C ALA A 119 7.33 14.59 7.85
N GLY A 120 8.60 14.45 8.22
CA GLY A 120 9.28 15.30 9.18
C GLY A 120 10.79 15.10 9.14
N GLY A 121 11.53 16.05 9.69
CA GLY A 121 12.97 16.06 9.64
C GLY A 121 13.55 17.35 10.19
N ILE A 122 14.87 17.49 10.08
CA ILE A 122 15.61 18.63 10.58
C ILE A 122 15.17 19.90 9.82
N VAL A 123 14.66 20.91 10.53
CA VAL A 123 14.13 22.13 9.90
C VAL A 123 15.20 23.17 9.55
N ASP A 124 16.40 23.05 10.12
CA ASP A 124 17.51 23.98 9.89
C ASP A 124 18.79 23.17 9.67
N PRO A 125 19.48 23.33 8.52
CA PRO A 125 20.65 22.54 8.16
C PRO A 125 21.77 22.59 9.19
N LYS A 126 21.86 23.67 10.00
CA LYS A 126 22.88 23.79 11.05
C LYS A 126 22.78 22.71 12.12
N TYR A 127 21.61 22.10 12.30
CA TYR A 127 21.39 21.03 13.27
C TYR A 127 21.59 19.63 12.67
N ARG A 128 21.82 19.51 11.35
CA ARG A 128 22.01 18.20 10.71
C ARG A 128 23.13 17.37 11.37
N PRO A 129 24.33 17.92 11.65
CA PRO A 129 25.42 17.15 12.28
C PRO A 129 25.11 16.66 13.70
N VAL A 130 24.09 17.21 14.36
CA VAL A 130 23.66 16.79 15.70
C VAL A 130 22.79 15.53 15.63
N PHE A 131 22.05 15.34 14.54
CA PHE A 131 21.05 14.28 14.39
C PHE A 131 21.47 13.19 13.40
N ILE A 132 22.30 13.53 12.42
CA ILE A 132 22.86 12.63 11.42
C ILE A 132 24.38 12.75 11.55
N ALA A 133 25.04 11.62 11.83
CA ALA A 133 26.50 11.59 11.96
C ALA A 133 27.15 12.05 10.64
N ASP A 134 28.33 12.66 10.73
CA ASP A 134 29.09 13.03 9.53
C ASP A 134 29.30 11.80 8.65
N GLU A 135 28.75 11.86 7.44
CA GLU A 135 28.88 10.80 6.46
C GLU A 135 30.29 10.81 5.88
N PRO A 136 30.89 9.64 5.61
CA PRO A 136 32.17 9.59 4.92
C PRO A 136 32.03 10.17 3.51
N GLU A 137 33.15 10.62 2.93
CA GLU A 137 33.16 11.10 1.54
C GLU A 137 32.57 10.07 0.56
N PRO A 138 31.85 10.52 -0.49
CA PRO A 138 31.18 9.66 -1.46
C PRO A 138 32.19 8.93 -2.35
N THR A 139 32.68 7.79 -1.88
CA THR A 139 33.65 6.94 -2.60
C THR A 139 33.00 5.68 -3.16
N SER A 140 33.78 4.88 -3.90
CA SER A 140 33.40 3.53 -4.36
C SER A 140 33.48 2.47 -3.25
N THR A 141 33.86 2.85 -2.02
CA THR A 141 33.99 1.93 -0.89
C THR A 141 32.66 1.27 -0.56
N VAL A 142 32.70 -0.07 -0.45
CA VAL A 142 31.55 -0.89 -0.06
C VAL A 142 31.77 -1.38 1.37
N TYR A 143 30.79 -1.17 2.23
CA TYR A 143 30.77 -1.72 3.58
C TYR A 143 29.85 -2.93 3.63
N ARG A 144 30.36 -4.05 4.13
CA ARG A 144 29.54 -5.20 4.51
C ARG A 144 29.54 -5.28 6.03
N LYS A 145 28.40 -4.96 6.63
CA LYS A 145 28.22 -5.04 8.09
C LYS A 145 27.59 -6.38 8.47
N THR A 146 28.06 -6.98 9.56
CA THR A 146 27.40 -8.17 10.14
C THR A 146 26.09 -7.79 10.81
N ARG A 147 25.30 -8.80 11.18
CA ARG A 147 24.05 -8.56 11.89
C ARG A 147 24.31 -7.93 13.26
N GLU A 148 25.33 -8.39 13.96
CA GLU A 148 25.74 -7.86 15.28
C GLU A 148 26.18 -6.39 15.18
N GLU A 149 26.89 -6.01 14.12
CA GLU A 149 27.29 -4.62 13.89
C GLU A 149 26.09 -3.72 13.60
N LEU A 150 25.09 -4.21 12.86
CA LEU A 150 23.87 -3.46 12.59
C LEU A 150 22.99 -3.33 13.85
N ASP A 151 22.88 -4.39 14.64
CA ASP A 151 22.09 -4.40 15.89
C ASP A 151 22.71 -3.48 16.97
N ALA A 152 23.99 -3.12 16.84
CA ALA A 152 24.66 -2.16 17.71
C ALA A 152 24.40 -0.68 17.35
N LEU A 153 23.83 -0.40 16.16
CA LEU A 153 23.50 0.97 15.74
C LEU A 153 22.17 1.44 16.31
N ALA A 154 22.00 2.75 16.47
CA ALA A 154 20.72 3.31 16.90
C ALA A 154 19.67 3.15 15.79
N GLY A 155 18.43 2.81 16.16
CA GLY A 155 17.39 2.39 15.21
C GLY A 155 17.13 3.36 14.04
N PHE A 156 17.23 4.67 14.26
CA PHE A 156 17.04 5.68 13.21
C PHE A 156 18.14 5.70 12.15
N GLN A 157 19.35 5.24 12.47
CA GLN A 157 20.45 5.09 11.50
C GLN A 157 20.19 3.93 10.53
N LEU A 158 19.33 2.98 10.90
CA LEU A 158 19.02 1.78 10.13
C LEU A 158 17.89 1.96 9.11
N THR A 159 17.17 3.09 9.11
CA THR A 159 15.88 3.22 8.41
C THR A 159 15.82 4.25 7.28
N GLU A 160 16.96 4.70 6.72
CA GLU A 160 17.03 5.63 5.57
C GLU A 160 16.04 6.80 5.68
N LEU A 161 16.02 7.47 6.84
CA LEU A 161 14.97 8.41 7.26
C LEU A 161 14.67 9.52 6.24
N GLU A 162 15.71 10.03 5.60
CA GLU A 162 15.61 11.11 4.63
C GLU A 162 14.82 10.67 3.38
N ARG A 163 15.07 9.45 2.88
CA ARG A 163 14.32 8.88 1.75
C ARG A 163 12.92 8.45 2.14
N GLN A 164 12.79 7.79 3.30
CA GLN A 164 11.51 7.29 3.82
C GLN A 164 10.46 8.40 3.94
N SER A 165 10.87 9.65 4.19
CA SER A 165 9.99 10.81 4.26
C SER A 165 9.12 11.03 3.01
N SER A 166 9.58 10.57 1.85
CA SER A 166 8.82 10.68 0.58
C SER A 166 7.74 9.61 0.44
N PHE A 167 7.70 8.60 1.33
CA PHE A 167 6.77 7.47 1.28
C PHE A 167 5.64 7.59 2.30
N TRP A 168 5.67 8.62 3.16
CA TRP A 168 4.59 8.88 4.10
C TRP A 168 3.40 9.52 3.39
N GLN A 169 2.39 8.70 3.10
CA GLN A 169 1.15 9.14 2.49
C GLN A 169 0.10 9.44 3.57
N THR A 170 -1.02 10.02 3.17
CA THR A 170 -2.17 10.06 4.06
C THR A 170 -2.77 8.65 4.21
N GLY A 171 -3.31 8.36 5.39
CA GLY A 171 -3.73 7.00 5.75
C GLY A 171 -5.04 6.55 5.11
N GLY A 172 -5.29 5.25 5.14
CA GLY A 172 -6.56 4.67 4.69
C GLY A 172 -7.61 4.57 5.80
N LEU A 173 -8.83 4.16 5.44
CA LEU A 173 -9.91 3.93 6.41
C LEU A 173 -10.42 2.49 6.34
N ALA A 174 -10.68 1.93 7.52
CA ALA A 174 -11.45 0.71 7.68
C ALA A 174 -12.94 1.03 7.55
N ALA A 175 -13.65 0.26 6.72
CA ALA A 175 -15.09 0.29 6.62
C ALA A 175 -15.66 -1.08 6.98
N VAL A 176 -16.82 -1.07 7.65
CA VAL A 176 -17.42 -2.25 8.26
C VAL A 176 -18.90 -2.29 7.90
N HIS A 177 -19.36 -3.41 7.33
CA HIS A 177 -20.77 -3.70 7.17
C HIS A 177 -21.33 -4.23 8.49
N THR A 178 -22.23 -3.49 9.10
CA THR A 178 -22.77 -3.84 10.41
C THR A 178 -24.24 -3.47 10.53
N ALA A 179 -24.97 -4.25 11.34
CA ALA A 179 -26.39 -4.04 11.60
C ALA A 179 -26.67 -2.80 12.47
N GLY A 180 -25.66 -2.24 13.13
CA GLY A 180 -25.81 -1.06 13.96
C GLY A 180 -24.48 -0.46 14.40
N ARG A 181 -24.55 0.61 15.21
CA ARG A 181 -23.39 1.44 15.57
C ARG A 181 -22.84 1.15 16.96
N SER A 182 -23.30 0.10 17.64
CA SER A 182 -22.74 -0.28 18.93
C SER A 182 -21.33 -0.85 18.76
N ARG A 183 -20.50 -0.73 19.80
CA ARG A 183 -19.15 -1.29 19.83
C ARG A 183 -19.18 -2.80 19.55
N GLU A 184 -20.14 -3.51 20.16
CA GLU A 184 -20.34 -4.95 20.01
C GLU A 184 -20.70 -5.28 18.55
N GLN A 185 -21.64 -4.55 17.95
CA GLN A 185 -22.07 -4.78 16.57
C GLN A 185 -20.94 -4.53 15.55
N ILE A 186 -20.12 -3.50 15.76
CA ILE A 186 -18.95 -3.21 14.94
C ILE A 186 -17.90 -4.31 15.13
N TRP A 187 -17.63 -4.70 16.38
CA TRP A 187 -16.65 -5.74 16.70
C TRP A 187 -17.03 -7.10 16.12
N THR A 188 -18.30 -7.50 16.20
CA THR A 188 -18.76 -8.75 15.60
C THR A 188 -18.60 -8.72 14.07
N ALA A 189 -18.87 -7.58 13.42
CA ALA A 189 -18.66 -7.46 11.98
C ALA A 189 -17.17 -7.54 11.57
N LEU A 190 -16.27 -6.93 12.37
CA LEU A 190 -14.82 -7.09 12.22
C LEU A 190 -14.40 -8.57 12.36
N GLN A 191 -14.94 -9.29 13.35
CA GLN A 191 -14.67 -10.72 13.53
C GLN A 191 -15.17 -11.56 12.36
N ARG A 192 -16.32 -11.20 11.77
CA ARG A 192 -16.85 -11.84 10.55
C ARG A 192 -16.09 -11.43 9.28
N ARG A 193 -15.15 -10.47 9.37
CA ARG A 193 -14.41 -9.89 8.23
C ARG A 193 -15.33 -9.24 7.19
N GLU A 194 -16.51 -8.80 7.59
CA GLU A 194 -17.45 -8.06 6.74
C GLU A 194 -16.98 -6.61 6.59
N THR A 195 -15.77 -6.46 6.04
CA THR A 195 -15.01 -5.23 5.99
C THR A 195 -14.47 -4.97 4.60
N TYR A 196 -14.22 -3.70 4.32
CA TYR A 196 -13.41 -3.29 3.18
C TYR A 196 -12.51 -2.15 3.60
N ALA A 197 -11.48 -1.93 2.81
CA ALA A 197 -10.49 -0.90 3.01
C ALA A 197 -10.66 0.20 1.97
N THR A 198 -10.26 1.41 2.32
CA THR A 198 -10.16 2.54 1.38
C THR A 198 -8.80 3.19 1.51
N SER A 199 -8.32 3.83 0.45
CA SER A 199 -7.10 4.63 0.48
C SER A 199 -7.26 5.99 1.17
N GLY A 200 -8.33 6.19 1.96
CA GLY A 200 -8.55 7.41 2.75
C GLY A 200 -9.92 8.05 2.50
N PRO A 201 -10.31 8.32 1.25
CA PRO A 201 -11.65 8.82 0.94
C PRO A 201 -12.75 7.82 1.28
N ARG A 202 -13.89 8.32 1.79
CA ARG A 202 -15.03 7.50 2.25
C ARG A 202 -15.88 6.95 1.10
N MET A 203 -15.29 6.07 0.29
CA MET A 203 -15.99 5.27 -0.71
C MET A 203 -16.88 4.23 -0.05
N LEU A 204 -17.90 3.75 -0.77
CA LEU A 204 -18.75 2.66 -0.32
C LEU A 204 -18.58 1.45 -1.25
N MET A 205 -18.60 0.25 -0.69
CA MET A 205 -18.36 -0.97 -1.45
C MET A 205 -19.12 -2.17 -0.89
N TRP A 206 -19.68 -2.98 -1.78
CA TRP A 206 -20.32 -4.26 -1.51
C TRP A 206 -19.76 -5.30 -2.48
N PHE A 207 -19.52 -6.50 -1.97
CA PHE A 207 -19.06 -7.63 -2.74
C PHE A 207 -19.67 -8.87 -2.13
N ASP A 208 -20.45 -9.59 -2.94
CA ASP A 208 -21.23 -10.73 -2.51
C ASP A 208 -21.06 -11.89 -3.49
N HIS A 209 -21.07 -13.11 -2.99
CA HIS A 209 -21.24 -14.33 -3.76
C HIS A 209 -22.68 -14.83 -3.59
N VAL A 210 -23.24 -15.35 -4.68
CA VAL A 210 -24.59 -15.89 -4.75
C VAL A 210 -24.51 -17.28 -5.36
N ASP A 211 -24.99 -18.28 -4.63
CA ASP A 211 -25.04 -19.66 -5.09
C ASP A 211 -26.26 -19.94 -5.99
N GLU A 212 -26.38 -21.17 -6.49
CA GLU A 212 -27.48 -21.60 -7.36
C GLU A 212 -28.85 -21.59 -6.65
N GLN A 213 -28.87 -21.68 -5.32
CA GLN A 213 -30.07 -21.58 -4.49
C GLN A 213 -30.39 -20.13 -4.11
N ASN A 214 -29.66 -19.16 -4.66
CA ASN A 214 -29.78 -17.73 -4.40
C ASN A 214 -29.48 -17.36 -2.93
N ASN A 215 -28.71 -18.19 -2.21
CA ASN A 215 -28.15 -17.80 -0.92
C ASN A 215 -26.98 -16.84 -1.15
N LYS A 216 -26.88 -15.82 -0.29
CA LYS A 216 -25.88 -14.76 -0.39
C LYS A 216 -24.82 -14.92 0.68
N ALA A 217 -23.56 -14.86 0.28
CA ALA A 217 -22.39 -14.80 1.16
C ALA A 217 -21.63 -13.47 0.94
N PRO A 218 -21.50 -12.60 1.96
CA PRO A 218 -20.83 -11.31 1.81
C PRO A 218 -19.30 -11.43 1.81
N MET A 219 -18.61 -10.35 1.45
CA MET A 219 -17.16 -10.19 1.62
C MET A 219 -16.68 -10.64 3.00
N GLY A 220 -15.57 -11.39 3.05
CA GLY A 220 -15.03 -12.00 4.27
C GLY A 220 -15.52 -13.43 4.55
N ALA A 221 -16.57 -13.88 3.85
CA ALA A 221 -17.13 -15.21 3.99
C ALA A 221 -16.25 -16.30 3.35
N THR A 222 -16.43 -17.52 3.86
CA THR A 222 -15.90 -18.75 3.28
C THR A 222 -17.08 -19.64 2.91
N VAL A 223 -17.14 -20.08 1.66
CA VAL A 223 -18.25 -20.85 1.08
C VAL A 223 -17.70 -22.14 0.48
N SER A 224 -18.37 -23.26 0.74
CA SER A 224 -18.10 -24.51 0.02
C SER A 224 -18.93 -24.56 -1.25
N ALA A 225 -18.30 -24.81 -2.40
CA ALA A 225 -18.98 -24.80 -3.68
C ALA A 225 -18.35 -25.77 -4.70
N SER A 226 -19.17 -26.36 -5.56
CA SER A 226 -18.74 -27.14 -6.73
C SER A 226 -18.66 -26.31 -8.01
N HIS A 227 -19.39 -25.19 -8.08
CA HIS A 227 -19.38 -24.23 -9.17
C HIS A 227 -19.06 -22.82 -8.67
N GLY A 228 -18.60 -21.94 -9.56
CA GLY A 228 -18.16 -20.59 -9.19
C GLY A 228 -19.28 -19.69 -8.64
N GLY A 229 -20.55 -19.98 -8.97
CA GLY A 229 -21.69 -19.13 -8.62
C GLY A 229 -21.64 -17.76 -9.31
N THR A 230 -22.44 -16.82 -8.82
CA THR A 230 -22.46 -15.43 -9.32
C THR A 230 -21.90 -14.50 -8.27
N PHE A 231 -20.94 -13.67 -8.64
CA PHE A 231 -20.45 -12.59 -7.80
C PHE A 231 -21.14 -11.28 -8.18
N ARG A 232 -21.57 -10.52 -7.19
CA ARG A 232 -22.15 -9.18 -7.34
C ARG A 232 -21.24 -8.16 -6.71
N VAL A 233 -20.88 -7.13 -7.46
CA VAL A 233 -20.09 -6.01 -6.95
C VAL A 233 -20.89 -4.73 -7.10
N HIS A 234 -20.87 -3.89 -6.08
CA HIS A 234 -21.37 -2.52 -6.14
C HIS A 234 -20.39 -1.59 -5.44
N ALA A 235 -20.06 -0.47 -6.07
CA ALA A 235 -19.19 0.55 -5.47
C ALA A 235 -19.70 1.96 -5.76
N VAL A 236 -19.56 2.86 -4.79
CA VAL A 236 -19.95 4.27 -4.90
C VAL A 236 -18.78 5.14 -4.48
N GLY A 237 -18.43 6.12 -5.31
CA GLY A 237 -17.34 7.03 -5.00
C GLY A 237 -17.61 7.90 -3.78
N SER A 238 -16.55 8.40 -3.15
CA SER A 238 -16.63 9.29 -2.01
C SER A 238 -17.27 10.63 -2.41
N PHE A 239 -17.84 11.35 -1.45
CA PHE A 239 -18.29 12.73 -1.68
C PHE A 239 -17.12 13.65 -2.04
N LYS A 240 -17.35 14.56 -2.97
CA LYS A 240 -16.45 15.68 -3.25
C LYS A 240 -16.38 16.58 -2.02
N GLN A 241 -15.18 16.85 -1.54
CA GLN A 241 -14.99 17.62 -0.30
C GLN A 241 -15.05 19.12 -0.60
N LYS A 242 -15.79 19.87 0.22
CA LYS A 242 -15.72 21.33 0.29
C LYS A 242 -14.49 21.74 1.13
N PRO A 243 -13.91 22.92 0.89
CA PRO A 243 -12.86 23.47 1.76
C PRO A 243 -13.33 23.61 3.21
N GLY A 244 -12.38 23.63 4.15
CA GLY A 244 -12.65 23.90 5.55
C GLY A 244 -13.48 22.82 6.28
N CYS A 245 -14.25 23.26 7.27
CA CYS A 245 -15.09 22.41 8.11
C CYS A 245 -16.58 22.75 7.97
N PRO A 246 -17.49 21.80 8.22
CA PRO A 246 -18.92 22.10 8.31
C PRO A 246 -19.22 23.13 9.40
N GLU A 247 -20.24 23.97 9.19
CA GLU A 247 -20.62 25.03 10.12
C GLU A 247 -20.92 24.51 11.52
N PHE A 248 -21.58 23.35 11.65
CA PHE A 248 -21.85 22.75 12.96
C PHE A 248 -20.57 22.43 13.74
N ALA A 249 -19.48 22.06 13.06
CA ALA A 249 -18.21 21.76 13.71
C ALA A 249 -17.53 23.05 14.19
N ILE A 250 -17.58 24.11 13.37
CA ILE A 250 -17.07 25.45 13.71
C ILE A 250 -17.83 26.00 14.92
N ASN A 251 -19.15 25.92 14.91
CA ASN A 251 -19.99 26.40 16.01
C ASN A 251 -19.76 25.62 17.31
N ALA A 252 -19.44 24.32 17.23
CA ALA A 252 -19.22 23.48 18.41
C ALA A 252 -17.81 23.60 19.01
N LEU A 253 -16.77 23.72 18.17
CA LEU A 253 -15.37 23.67 18.60
C LEU A 253 -14.66 25.04 18.55
N GLY A 254 -15.13 25.97 17.72
CA GLY A 254 -14.45 27.21 17.41
C GLY A 254 -13.32 27.05 16.39
N GLU A 255 -13.05 28.10 15.62
CA GLU A 255 -12.05 28.10 14.55
C GLU A 255 -10.63 27.79 15.04
N GLN A 256 -10.23 28.37 16.18
CA GLN A 256 -8.89 28.15 16.74
C GLN A 256 -8.64 26.68 17.09
N ARG A 257 -9.65 26.01 17.68
CA ARG A 257 -9.53 24.59 18.03
C ARG A 257 -9.50 23.71 16.78
N ILE A 258 -10.28 24.05 15.77
CA ILE A 258 -10.27 23.38 14.47
C ILE A 258 -8.90 23.52 13.79
N ALA A 259 -8.34 24.72 13.74
CA ALA A 259 -7.00 24.96 13.22
C ALA A 259 -5.96 24.10 13.95
N GLN A 260 -6.07 24.01 15.28
CA GLN A 260 -5.18 23.18 16.08
C GLN A 260 -5.35 21.67 15.82
N LEU A 261 -6.59 21.17 15.69
CA LEU A 261 -6.87 19.73 15.59
C LEU A 261 -6.67 19.17 14.19
N CYS A 262 -7.11 19.88 13.17
CA CYS A 262 -7.17 19.39 11.80
C CYS A 262 -6.72 20.42 10.76
N ALA A 263 -5.91 21.40 11.18
CA ALA A 263 -5.34 22.41 10.28
C ALA A 263 -6.39 23.23 9.51
N GLY A 264 -7.58 23.40 10.08
CA GLY A 264 -8.68 24.10 9.39
C GLY A 264 -9.57 23.20 8.55
N GLU A 265 -9.21 21.92 8.38
CA GLU A 265 -9.79 21.04 7.37
C GLU A 265 -10.44 19.80 7.99
N CYS A 266 -11.76 19.69 7.89
CA CYS A 266 -12.53 18.55 8.41
C CYS A 266 -13.12 17.74 7.26
N TYR A 267 -13.72 16.59 7.59
CA TYR A 267 -14.62 15.92 6.66
C TYR A 267 -15.82 16.84 6.38
N ASN A 268 -15.84 17.44 5.19
CA ASN A 268 -16.81 18.46 4.77
C ASN A 268 -17.41 18.04 3.42
N PRO A 269 -18.30 17.05 3.39
CA PRO A 269 -18.84 16.53 2.14
C PRO A 269 -19.73 17.58 1.45
N GLY A 270 -19.60 17.69 0.13
CA GLY A 270 -20.59 18.32 -0.73
C GLY A 270 -21.73 17.37 -1.10
N GLU A 271 -22.55 17.79 -2.05
CA GLU A 271 -23.70 17.01 -2.54
C GLU A 271 -23.27 16.00 -3.61
N ASP A 272 -22.23 16.32 -4.38
CA ASP A 272 -21.75 15.48 -5.47
C ASP A 272 -20.79 14.39 -4.99
N ARG A 273 -20.83 13.26 -5.69
CA ARG A 273 -19.87 12.16 -5.55
C ARG A 273 -18.89 12.12 -6.70
N ASN A 274 -17.70 11.63 -6.40
CA ASN A 274 -16.73 11.25 -7.42
C ASN A 274 -17.22 9.99 -8.14
N VAL A 275 -16.84 9.83 -9.41
CA VAL A 275 -17.26 8.67 -10.22
C VAL A 275 -16.30 7.50 -10.04
N ILE A 276 -16.84 6.28 -10.05
CA ILE A 276 -16.04 5.06 -10.18
C ILE A 276 -15.69 4.91 -11.67
N ARG A 277 -14.39 4.82 -12.00
CA ARG A 277 -13.92 4.63 -13.37
C ARG A 277 -13.99 3.18 -13.80
N ARG A 278 -13.56 2.29 -12.91
CA ARG A 278 -13.55 0.85 -13.16
C ARG A 278 -13.58 0.07 -11.86
N ILE A 279 -13.98 -1.19 -11.96
CA ILE A 279 -13.84 -2.16 -10.89
C ILE A 279 -12.99 -3.32 -11.41
N GLU A 280 -12.01 -3.72 -10.64
CA GLU A 280 -11.10 -4.83 -10.93
C GLU A 280 -11.40 -5.98 -9.97
N ILE A 281 -11.37 -7.20 -10.47
CA ILE A 281 -11.42 -8.41 -9.65
C ILE A 281 -10.02 -9.01 -9.61
N VAL A 282 -9.57 -9.39 -8.42
CA VAL A 282 -8.37 -10.18 -8.25
C VAL A 282 -8.78 -11.59 -7.86
N ARG A 283 -8.18 -12.60 -8.50
CA ARG A 283 -8.34 -14.01 -8.15
C ARG A 283 -7.02 -14.56 -7.65
N ILE A 284 -7.06 -15.28 -6.53
CA ILE A 284 -5.89 -15.98 -6.00
C ILE A 284 -6.25 -17.45 -5.78
N ARG A 285 -5.38 -18.35 -6.23
CA ARG A 285 -5.50 -19.79 -6.08
C ARG A 285 -4.46 -20.26 -5.06
N PRO A 286 -4.82 -20.63 -3.83
CA PRO A 286 -3.84 -21.08 -2.85
C PRO A 286 -3.06 -22.30 -3.36
N GLN A 287 -1.77 -22.38 -3.01
CA GLN A 287 -0.90 -23.50 -3.37
C GLN A 287 -1.51 -24.83 -2.89
N VAL A 288 -1.43 -25.86 -3.73
CA VAL A 288 -1.79 -27.24 -3.39
C VAL A 288 -0.58 -28.13 -3.18
N ASP A 289 0.59 -27.71 -3.65
CA ASP A 289 1.89 -28.32 -3.35
C ASP A 289 3.03 -27.28 -3.42
N THR A 290 4.23 -27.69 -2.99
CA THR A 290 5.40 -26.81 -2.87
C THR A 290 6.10 -26.47 -4.20
N THR A 291 5.71 -27.13 -5.29
CA THR A 291 6.33 -26.94 -6.61
C THR A 291 5.63 -25.88 -7.45
N GLU A 292 4.41 -25.48 -7.09
CA GLU A 292 3.67 -24.43 -7.78
C GLU A 292 4.36 -23.06 -7.62
N SER A 293 4.57 -22.37 -8.74
CA SER A 293 5.02 -20.98 -8.70
C SER A 293 3.91 -20.06 -8.17
N VAL A 294 4.20 -19.31 -7.11
CA VAL A 294 3.23 -18.35 -6.52
C VAL A 294 2.81 -17.27 -7.52
N SER A 295 3.68 -16.86 -8.44
CA SER A 295 3.34 -15.88 -9.49
C SER A 295 2.17 -16.32 -10.36
N ASP A 296 2.06 -17.63 -10.62
CA ASP A 296 1.09 -18.18 -11.57
C ASP A 296 -0.28 -18.40 -10.92
N LEU A 297 -0.35 -18.19 -9.61
CA LEU A 297 -1.51 -18.37 -8.75
C LEU A 297 -2.24 -17.06 -8.42
N ILE A 298 -1.65 -15.91 -8.77
CA ILE A 298 -2.20 -14.58 -8.50
C ILE A 298 -2.57 -13.92 -9.83
N ASP A 299 -3.87 -13.76 -10.06
CA ASP A 299 -4.42 -13.05 -11.21
C ASP A 299 -4.85 -11.64 -10.77
N ASP A 300 -3.95 -10.65 -10.88
CA ASP A 300 -4.20 -9.23 -10.59
C ASP A 300 -3.91 -8.33 -11.81
N PRO A 301 -4.94 -7.87 -12.55
CA PRO A 301 -6.36 -8.20 -12.40
C PRO A 301 -6.74 -9.50 -13.11
N TYR A 302 -7.70 -10.24 -12.55
CA TYR A 302 -8.40 -11.33 -13.22
C TYR A 302 -9.47 -10.81 -14.19
N LEU A 303 -10.21 -9.78 -13.79
CA LEU A 303 -11.26 -9.14 -14.60
C LEU A 303 -11.23 -7.63 -14.38
N VAL A 304 -11.51 -6.88 -15.44
CA VAL A 304 -11.67 -5.42 -15.38
C VAL A 304 -13.01 -5.03 -16.00
N HIS A 305 -13.86 -4.35 -15.22
CA HIS A 305 -15.12 -3.78 -15.68
C HIS A 305 -15.03 -2.26 -15.73
N GLN A 306 -15.24 -1.68 -16.92
CA GLN A 306 -15.29 -0.23 -17.10
C GLN A 306 -16.67 0.30 -16.70
N CYS A 307 -16.70 1.33 -15.87
CA CYS A 307 -17.92 1.90 -15.33
C CYS A 307 -18.37 3.12 -16.14
N ALA A 308 -19.69 3.28 -16.29
CA ALA A 308 -20.25 4.55 -16.75
C ALA A 308 -19.96 5.65 -15.70
N PRO A 309 -19.74 6.91 -16.11
CA PRO A 309 -19.43 8.01 -15.21
C PRO A 309 -20.69 8.49 -14.44
N GLU A 310 -21.15 7.67 -13.51
CA GLU A 310 -22.36 7.92 -12.71
C GLU A 310 -22.04 8.20 -11.24
N GLN A 311 -22.72 9.19 -10.64
CA GLN A 311 -22.56 9.53 -9.23
C GLN A 311 -23.25 8.53 -8.28
N THR A 312 -24.21 7.76 -8.79
CA THR A 312 -24.90 6.67 -8.07
C THR A 312 -24.02 5.44 -7.87
N GLY A 313 -22.83 5.42 -8.47
CA GLY A 313 -21.88 4.31 -8.37
C GLY A 313 -21.93 3.40 -9.59
N CYS A 314 -21.33 2.22 -9.44
CA CYS A 314 -21.18 1.22 -10.49
C CYS A 314 -21.48 -0.16 -9.93
N SER A 315 -22.19 -0.98 -10.70
CA SER A 315 -22.54 -2.35 -10.34
C SER A 315 -22.31 -3.27 -11.53
N PHE A 316 -21.80 -4.47 -11.27
CA PHE A 316 -21.77 -5.53 -12.27
C PHE A 316 -21.73 -6.91 -11.60
N GLU A 317 -22.01 -7.93 -12.40
CA GLU A 317 -21.95 -9.33 -11.98
C GLU A 317 -20.95 -10.11 -12.83
N PHE A 318 -20.33 -11.14 -12.26
CA PHE A 318 -19.47 -12.07 -13.00
C PHE A 318 -19.49 -13.48 -12.40
N THR A 319 -19.00 -14.45 -13.17
CA THR A 319 -18.80 -15.84 -12.74
C THR A 319 -17.42 -16.30 -13.20
N ASP A 320 -16.68 -17.01 -12.35
CA ASP A 320 -15.50 -17.76 -12.82
C ASP A 320 -15.96 -19.09 -13.41
N VAL A 321 -16.10 -19.12 -14.73
CA VAL A 321 -16.52 -20.30 -15.49
C VAL A 321 -15.52 -21.46 -15.40
N ASN A 322 -14.26 -21.18 -15.03
CA ASN A 322 -13.21 -22.19 -14.92
C ASN A 322 -13.09 -22.78 -13.52
N PHE A 323 -13.80 -22.26 -12.52
CA PHE A 323 -13.67 -22.72 -11.13
C PHE A 323 -13.96 -24.22 -10.98
N ALA A 324 -15.07 -24.68 -11.56
CA ALA A 324 -15.46 -26.10 -11.49
C ALA A 324 -14.44 -27.01 -12.19
N THR A 325 -13.97 -26.62 -13.38
CA THR A 325 -12.98 -27.39 -14.14
C THR A 325 -11.59 -27.37 -13.51
N ALA A 326 -11.24 -26.30 -12.80
CA ALA A 326 -9.98 -26.20 -12.08
C ALA A 326 -9.94 -27.12 -10.86
N GLY A 327 -11.10 -27.44 -10.28
CA GLY A 327 -11.23 -28.44 -9.21
C GLY A 327 -10.43 -28.11 -7.95
N ARG A 328 -10.25 -26.81 -7.65
CA ARG A 328 -9.42 -26.33 -6.54
C ARG A 328 -9.98 -25.06 -5.92
N ASP A 329 -9.55 -24.79 -4.69
CA ASP A 329 -9.90 -23.57 -3.97
C ASP A 329 -9.44 -22.32 -4.71
N ALA A 330 -10.25 -21.26 -4.59
CA ALA A 330 -9.95 -19.94 -5.09
C ALA A 330 -10.55 -18.89 -4.16
N LEU A 331 -9.95 -17.70 -4.14
CA LEU A 331 -10.52 -16.54 -3.47
C LEU A 331 -10.56 -15.36 -4.42
N TYR A 332 -11.53 -14.49 -4.19
CA TYR A 332 -11.79 -13.31 -5.01
C TYR A 332 -11.93 -12.10 -4.11
N TYR A 333 -11.36 -10.98 -4.51
CA TYR A 333 -11.73 -9.69 -3.94
C TYR A 333 -11.86 -8.65 -5.06
N ALA A 334 -12.70 -7.66 -4.83
CA ALA A 334 -12.91 -6.58 -5.76
C ALA A 334 -12.12 -5.34 -5.33
N ARG A 335 -11.67 -4.55 -6.31
CA ARG A 335 -10.97 -3.29 -6.16
C ARG A 335 -11.68 -2.23 -6.99
N ALA A 336 -12.37 -1.30 -6.34
CA ALA A 336 -13.04 -0.18 -6.99
C ALA A 336 -12.06 0.98 -7.17
N ILE A 337 -11.97 1.50 -8.39
CA ILE A 337 -11.08 2.60 -8.75
C ILE A 337 -11.92 3.83 -9.08
N GLN A 338 -11.83 4.84 -8.24
CA GLN A 338 -12.45 6.14 -8.42
C GLN A 338 -11.53 7.06 -9.23
N GLU A 339 -12.11 8.09 -9.86
CA GLU A 339 -11.34 9.16 -10.52
C GLU A 339 -10.17 9.69 -9.68
N PRO A 340 -9.05 10.07 -10.34
CA PRO A 340 -7.85 10.51 -9.65
C PRO A 340 -8.07 11.82 -8.90
N ARG A 341 -7.24 12.03 -7.89
CA ARG A 341 -7.15 13.28 -7.13
C ARG A 341 -5.70 13.59 -6.80
N PRO A 342 -5.39 14.84 -6.42
CA PRO A 342 -4.13 15.16 -5.78
C PRO A 342 -3.97 14.33 -4.50
N THR A 343 -2.85 13.63 -4.37
CA THR A 343 -2.46 12.79 -3.23
C THR A 343 -1.05 13.12 -2.76
N ILE A 344 -0.89 13.37 -1.46
CA ILE A 344 0.41 13.64 -0.82
C ILE A 344 1.30 12.42 -0.99
N ASN A 345 2.51 12.64 -1.51
CA ASN A 345 3.49 11.58 -1.71
C ASN A 345 2.95 10.41 -2.55
N GLY A 346 2.03 10.71 -3.49
CA GLY A 346 1.46 9.69 -4.37
C GLY A 346 2.50 9.06 -5.31
N GLU A 347 3.49 9.84 -5.74
CA GLU A 347 4.70 9.41 -6.45
C GLU A 347 5.92 9.66 -5.54
N PRO A 348 6.25 8.74 -4.61
CA PRO A 348 7.35 8.93 -3.66
C PRO A 348 8.72 9.18 -4.31
N VAL A 349 8.95 8.53 -5.45
CA VAL A 349 10.17 8.67 -6.25
C VAL A 349 9.76 9.16 -7.63
N ARG A 350 9.94 10.46 -7.90
CA ARG A 350 9.53 11.09 -9.17
C ARG A 350 10.58 10.90 -10.25
N CYS A 351 10.87 9.65 -10.61
CA CYS A 351 11.92 9.31 -11.55
C CYS A 351 11.79 10.05 -12.88
N GLU A 352 12.77 10.90 -13.18
CA GLU A 352 13.04 11.35 -14.54
C GLU A 352 13.67 10.16 -15.28
N ARG A 353 13.06 9.76 -16.39
CA ARG A 353 13.46 8.57 -17.16
C ARG A 353 14.11 8.94 -18.49
N ASP A 354 15.07 8.13 -18.94
CA ASP A 354 15.64 8.22 -20.29
C ASP A 354 14.70 7.61 -21.35
N ALA A 355 15.15 7.58 -22.62
CA ALA A 355 14.35 7.07 -23.73
C ALA A 355 14.07 5.56 -23.63
N GLU A 356 14.91 4.84 -22.90
CA GLU A 356 14.82 3.40 -22.64
C GLU A 356 13.97 3.09 -21.40
N GLY A 357 13.55 4.11 -20.65
CA GLY A 357 12.72 3.99 -19.46
C GLY A 357 13.51 3.80 -18.15
N ASN A 358 14.82 3.92 -18.16
CA ASN A 358 15.63 3.84 -16.94
C ASN A 358 15.49 5.12 -16.12
N CYS A 359 15.36 5.00 -14.79
CA CYS A 359 15.41 6.17 -13.92
C CYS A 359 16.84 6.74 -13.92
N ILE A 360 16.99 8.02 -14.25
CA ILE A 360 18.29 8.71 -14.29
C ILE A 360 18.42 9.78 -13.20
N LYS A 361 17.29 10.22 -12.63
CA LYS A 361 17.25 11.16 -11.51
C LYS A 361 15.97 10.97 -10.72
N ALA A 362 16.08 10.98 -9.40
CA ALA A 362 14.97 10.76 -8.48
C ALA A 362 14.81 11.94 -7.51
N PRO A 363 14.09 13.00 -7.91
CA PRO A 363 13.64 14.03 -6.98
C PRO A 363 12.78 13.41 -5.88
N LEU A 364 13.16 13.68 -4.64
CA LEU A 364 12.48 13.23 -3.44
C LEU A 364 11.73 14.37 -2.77
N CYS A 365 10.68 14.01 -2.02
CA CYS A 365 9.95 14.93 -1.18
C CYS A 365 10.43 14.81 0.27
N PHE A 366 11.45 15.58 0.63
CA PHE A 366 12.08 15.49 1.95
C PHE A 366 11.15 15.98 3.07
N GLY A 367 11.33 15.43 4.26
CA GLY A 367 10.68 15.89 5.49
C GLY A 367 11.41 17.04 6.19
N ASP A 368 12.61 17.38 5.72
CA ASP A 368 13.55 18.31 6.35
C ASP A 368 13.59 19.69 5.64
N TYR A 369 14.64 20.47 5.86
CA TYR A 369 14.84 21.80 5.30
C TYR A 369 14.95 21.85 3.76
N ARG A 370 15.20 20.71 3.08
CA ARG A 370 15.33 20.65 1.61
C ARG A 370 14.00 20.79 0.89
N THR A 371 12.88 20.55 1.55
CA THR A 371 11.54 20.74 1.01
C THR A 371 10.74 21.69 1.90
N ALA A 372 10.20 22.75 1.30
CA ALA A 372 9.40 23.75 2.01
C ALA A 372 8.25 23.11 2.81
N VAL A 373 7.86 23.75 3.91
CA VAL A 373 6.80 23.23 4.80
C VAL A 373 5.45 23.23 4.10
N GLU A 374 5.22 24.22 3.23
CA GLU A 374 4.02 24.43 2.44
C GLU A 374 3.95 23.54 1.20
N GLU A 375 5.05 22.86 0.85
CA GLU A 375 5.08 21.92 -0.27
C GLU A 375 4.48 20.57 0.15
N GLU A 376 3.30 20.30 -0.40
CA GLU A 376 2.48 19.12 -0.13
C GLU A 376 2.90 17.89 -0.94
N CYS A 377 3.74 18.05 -1.97
CA CYS A 377 4.22 16.96 -2.82
C CYS A 377 3.09 16.14 -3.42
N LEU A 378 2.12 16.84 -3.99
CA LEU A 378 0.94 16.23 -4.58
C LEU A 378 1.27 15.62 -5.94
N SER A 379 0.62 14.49 -6.22
CA SER A 379 0.55 13.86 -7.53
C SER A 379 -0.85 13.30 -7.74
N GLU A 380 -1.33 13.28 -8.98
CA GLU A 380 -2.64 12.70 -9.30
C GLU A 380 -2.60 11.18 -9.16
N LYS A 381 -3.38 10.64 -8.22
CA LYS A 381 -3.52 9.18 -8.04
C LYS A 381 -4.99 8.79 -7.98
N ASP A 382 -5.30 7.70 -8.68
CA ASP A 382 -6.61 7.03 -8.63
C ASP A 382 -6.94 6.60 -7.19
N VAL A 383 -8.10 6.96 -6.67
CA VAL A 383 -8.53 6.56 -5.32
C VAL A 383 -9.05 5.12 -5.34
N ARG A 384 -8.69 4.33 -4.32
CA ARG A 384 -9.04 2.89 -4.29
C ARG A 384 -9.85 2.50 -3.06
N ALA A 385 -10.78 1.57 -3.27
CA ALA A 385 -11.38 0.75 -2.21
C ALA A 385 -11.24 -0.74 -2.56
N TRP A 386 -11.01 -1.60 -1.59
CA TRP A 386 -10.87 -3.04 -1.80
C TRP A 386 -11.60 -3.86 -0.74
N SER A 387 -12.42 -4.82 -1.18
CA SER A 387 -13.23 -5.66 -0.29
C SER A 387 -12.39 -6.69 0.43
N SER A 388 -12.82 -7.16 1.60
CA SER A 388 -12.35 -8.46 2.09
C SER A 388 -12.59 -9.56 1.05
N PRO A 389 -11.73 -10.59 0.98
CA PRO A 389 -11.94 -11.68 0.03
C PRO A 389 -13.16 -12.54 0.38
N ILE A 390 -13.77 -13.09 -0.66
CA ILE A 390 -14.66 -14.25 -0.54
C ILE A 390 -13.85 -15.48 -0.90
N TYR A 391 -13.85 -16.48 -0.01
CA TYR A 391 -13.10 -17.72 -0.18
C TYR A 391 -14.04 -18.82 -0.65
N LEU A 392 -13.80 -19.37 -1.83
CA LEU A 392 -14.47 -20.56 -2.33
C LEU A 392 -13.62 -21.79 -2.05
N LYS A 393 -14.12 -22.66 -1.16
CA LYS A 393 -13.59 -24.00 -0.94
C LYS A 393 -14.22 -24.94 -1.95
N TYR A 394 -13.42 -25.54 -2.81
CA TYR A 394 -13.90 -26.49 -3.79
C TYR A 394 -14.36 -27.76 -3.08
N ALA A 395 -15.61 -28.13 -3.32
CA ALA A 395 -16.19 -29.38 -2.86
C ALA A 395 -16.85 -30.06 -4.06
N ALA A 396 -16.33 -31.22 -4.46
CA ALA A 396 -16.96 -32.00 -5.53
C ALA A 396 -18.39 -32.39 -5.11
N ASN A 397 -19.34 -32.30 -6.04
CA ASN A 397 -20.66 -32.90 -5.82
C ASN A 397 -20.45 -34.43 -5.68
N LEU A 398 -20.74 -34.96 -4.49
CA LEU A 398 -20.74 -36.41 -4.22
C LEU A 398 -21.89 -37.12 -4.94
#